data_AF-A0A7W2GSE5-F1
#
_entry.id   AF-A0A7W2GSE5-F1
#
_cell.length_a   1.000
_cell.length_b   1.000
_cell.length_c   1.000
_cell.angle_alpha   90.00
_cell.angle_beta   90.00
_cell.angle_gamma   90.00
#
_symmetry.space_group_name_H-M   'P 1'
#
loop_
_entity.id
_entity.type
_entity.pdbx_description
1 polymer ?
#
loop_
_entity_poly.entity_id
_entity_poly.type
_entity_poly.pdbx_seq_one_letter_code
_entity_poly.pdbx_strand_id
1 'polypeptide(L)' 'SGGWGHRIGASLAMGYVANASGVTDAWLTSGAWEVEVAWTRHPIRVQLRPWYDPRGDRIKG' A
#
# COMPACT_ATOMS: atom_id res chain seq x y z
N SER A 1 -3.28 7.54 7.56
CA SER A 1 -4.66 7.76 7.08
C SER A 1 -5.19 6.46 6.50
N GLY A 2 -6.51 6.27 6.47
CA GLY A 2 -7.12 5.08 5.86
C GLY A 2 -8.58 5.28 5.49
N GLY A 3 -9.08 4.48 4.55
CA GLY A 3 -10.47 4.55 4.08
C GLY A 3 -10.79 3.45 3.07
N TRP A 4 -12.08 3.33 2.72
CA TRP A 4 -12.56 2.38 1.71
C TRP A 4 -12.39 2.94 0.30
N GLY A 5 -11.54 2.31 -0.50
CA GLY A 5 -11.34 2.66 -1.90
C GLY A 5 -12.44 2.09 -2.77
N HIS A 6 -13.58 2.78 -2.92
CA HIS A 6 -14.73 2.28 -3.69
C HIS A 6 -14.39 1.82 -5.13
N ARG A 7 -13.48 2.51 -5.81
CA ARG A 7 -13.05 2.15 -7.18
C ARG A 7 -12.16 0.90 -7.24
N ILE A 8 -11.54 0.55 -6.11
CA ILE A 8 -10.68 -0.63 -5.96
C ILE A 8 -11.42 -1.78 -5.27
N GLY A 9 -12.48 -1.48 -4.50
CA GLY A 9 -13.23 -2.47 -3.73
C GLY A 9 -12.47 -3.00 -2.52
N ALA A 10 -11.58 -2.19 -1.92
CA ALA A 10 -10.76 -2.61 -0.78
C ALA A 10 -10.49 -1.46 0.20
N SER A 11 -10.20 -1.81 1.45
CA SER A 11 -9.64 -0.89 2.45
C SER A 11 -8.20 -0.52 2.08
N LEU A 12 -7.90 0.77 2.05
CA LEU A 12 -6.59 1.31 1.74
C LEU A 12 -6.09 2.20 2.87
N ALA A 13 -4.79 2.17 3.12
CA ALA A 13 -4.12 3.01 4.10
C ALA A 13 -2.73 3.41 3.62
N MET A 14 -2.21 4.50 4.16
CA MET A 14 -0.81 4.91 4.00
C MET A 14 -0.07 4.76 5.32
N GLY A 15 1.13 4.20 5.25
CA GLY A 15 2.05 4.03 6.37
C GLY A 15 3.48 4.35 5.96
N TYR A 16 4.29 4.74 6.93
CA TYR A 16 5.73 4.95 6.74
C TYR A 16 6.48 3.68 7.14
N VAL A 17 7.51 3.36 6.37
CA VAL A 17 8.43 2.26 6.66
C VAL A 17 9.85 2.79 6.53
N ALA A 18 10.77 2.25 7.33
CA ALA A 18 12.17 2.61 7.30
C ALA A 18 13.02 1.36 7.11
N ASN A 19 14.01 1.45 6.24
CA ASN A 19 15.03 0.44 6.04
C ASN A 19 16.37 1.15 5.84
N ALA A 20 17.38 0.78 6.64
CA ALA A 20 18.71 1.39 6.59
C ALA A 20 19.39 1.19 5.22
N SER A 21 19.12 0.06 4.56
CA SER A 21 19.62 -0.24 3.21
C SER A 21 18.78 0.40 2.10
N GLY A 22 17.76 1.19 2.44
CA GLY A 22 16.84 1.83 1.51
C GLY A 22 15.51 1.08 1.34
N VAL A 23 14.45 1.84 1.08
CA VAL A 23 13.11 1.30 0.79
C VAL A 23 12.97 1.14 -0.73
N THR A 24 12.99 -0.10 -1.21
CA THR A 24 12.88 -0.44 -2.64
C THR A 24 11.64 -1.29 -2.93
N ASP A 25 11.15 -1.27 -4.17
CA ASP A 25 10.03 -2.14 -4.59
C ASP A 25 10.35 -3.62 -4.34
N ALA A 26 11.59 -4.06 -4.58
CA ALA A 26 12.01 -5.45 -4.34
C ALA A 26 11.90 -5.83 -2.85
N TRP A 27 12.32 -4.94 -1.95
CA TRP A 27 12.22 -5.16 -0.51
C TRP A 27 10.76 -5.19 -0.03
N LEU A 28 9.94 -4.29 -0.54
CA LEU A 28 8.50 -4.27 -0.24
C LEU A 28 7.81 -5.55 -0.71
N THR A 29 8.16 -6.06 -1.89
CA THR A 29 7.50 -7.22 -2.50
C THR A 29 7.97 -8.55 -1.90
N SER A 30 9.20 -8.63 -1.37
CA SER A 30 9.71 -9.84 -0.71
C SER A 30 9.30 -9.96 0.76
N GLY A 31 8.92 -8.85 1.39
CA GLY A 31 8.49 -8.83 2.78
C GLY A 31 7.09 -9.43 2.99
N ALA A 32 6.89 -10.08 4.13
CA ALA A 32 5.57 -10.37 4.67
C ALA A 32 5.12 -9.18 5.53
N TRP A 33 3.96 -8.62 5.20
CA TRP A 33 3.46 -7.41 5.84
C TRP A 33 2.11 -7.66 6.49
N GLU A 34 1.95 -7.11 7.69
CA GLU A 34 0.71 -7.18 8.44
C GLU A 34 0.35 -5.79 8.97
N VAL A 35 -0.94 -5.56 9.14
CA VAL A 35 -1.47 -4.43 9.92
C VAL A 35 -2.26 -4.97 11.08
N GLU A 36 -2.13 -4.31 12.23
CA GLU A 36 -2.95 -4.62 13.39
C GLU A 36 -4.21 -3.74 13.39
N VAL A 37 -5.38 -4.38 13.49
CA VAL A 37 -6.68 -3.72 13.62
C VAL A 37 -7.41 -4.38 14.78
N ALA A 38 -7.77 -3.58 15.79
CA ALA A 38 -8.48 -4.07 16.98
C ALA A 38 -7.86 -5.36 17.55
N TRP A 39 -6.54 -5.34 17.79
CA TRP A 39 -5.75 -6.45 18.35
C TRP A 39 -5.64 -7.69 17.45
N THR A 40 -6.08 -7.61 16.20
CA THR A 40 -5.98 -8.69 15.22
C THR A 40 -5.01 -8.30 14.12
N ARG A 41 -4.06 -9.19 13.81
CA ARG A 41 -3.15 -9.00 12.68
C ARG A 41 -3.80 -9.48 11.39
N HIS A 42 -3.74 -8.64 10.37
CA HIS A 42 -4.23 -8.94 9.04
C HIS A 42 -3.10 -8.82 8.03
N PRO A 43 -2.89 -9.83 7.16
CA PRO A 43 -1.90 -9.74 6.10
C PRO A 43 -2.30 -8.66 5.10
N ILE A 44 -1.33 -7.88 4.64
CA ILE A 44 -1.54 -6.79 3.69
C ILE A 44 -0.56 -6.86 2.52
N ARG A 45 -0.93 -6.18 1.43
CA ARG A 45 -0.03 -5.90 0.31
C ARG A 45 0.38 -4.44 0.35
N VAL A 46 1.66 -4.18 0.18
CA VAL A 46 2.24 -2.83 0.16
C VAL A 46 2.86 -2.55 -1.19
N GLN A 47 2.78 -1.31 -1.65
CA GLN A 47 3.44 -0.81 -2.86
C GLN A 47 3.58 0.71 -2.79
N LEU A 48 4.54 1.27 -3.53
CA LEU A 48 4.75 2.72 -3.58
C LEU A 48 3.79 3.44 -4.53
N ARG A 49 3.32 2.75 -5.58
CA ARG A 49 2.43 3.33 -6.58
C ARG A 49 0.96 3.35 -6.11
N PRO A 50 0.15 4.30 -6.58
CA PRO A 50 -1.28 4.27 -6.29
C PRO A 50 -1.93 3.03 -6.90
N TRP A 51 -2.88 2.44 -6.18
CA TRP A 51 -3.66 1.29 -6.67
C TRP A 51 -4.61 1.66 -7.82
N TYR A 52 -5.04 2.92 -7.87
CA TYR A 52 -5.91 3.44 -8.90
C TYR A 52 -5.12 4.35 -9.85
N ASP A 53 -5.23 4.09 -11.16
CA ASP A 53 -4.52 4.82 -12.22
C ASP A 53 -3.00 4.95 -11.98
N PRO A 54 -2.26 3.84 -11.89
CA PRO A 54 -0.83 3.85 -11.56
C PRO A 54 0.06 4.59 -12.57
N ARG A 55 -0.44 4.86 -13.78
CA ARG A 55 0.29 5.58 -14.85
C ARG A 55 -0.16 7.04 -15.01
N GLY A 56 -1.21 7.44 -14.29
CA GLY A 56 -1.79 8.78 -14.39
C GLY A 56 -2.40 9.07 -15.76
N ASP A 57 -2.85 8.03 -16.48
CA ASP A 57 -3.34 8.19 -17.85
C ASP A 57 -4.67 8.96 -17.89
N ARG A 58 -5.43 8.93 -16.79
CA ARG A 58 -6.77 9.54 -16.73
C ARG A 58 -6.74 11.05 -16.53
N ILE A 59 -5.63 11.60 -16.07
CA ILE A 59 -5.47 13.04 -15.80
C ILE A 59 -4.93 13.77 -17.03
N LYS A 60 -4.26 13.05 -17.95
CA LYS A 60 -3.59 13.62 -19.13
C LYS A 60 -4.52 13.85 -20.34
N GLY A 61 -5.82 13.64 -20.17
CA GLY A 61 -6.84 13.79 -21.22
C GLY A 61 -7.08 15.24 -21.61
#